data_AF-A0A089LQ55-F1
#
_entry.id   AF-A0A089LQ55-F1
#
_cell.length_a   1.000
_cell.length_b   1.000
_cell.length_c   1.000
_cell.angle_alpha   90.00
_cell.angle_beta   90.00
_cell.angle_gamma   90.00
#
_symmetry.space_group_name_H-M   'P 1'
#
loop_
_entity.id
_entity.type
_entity.pdbx_description
1 polymer ?
#
loop_
_entity_poly.entity_id
_entity_poly.type
_entity_poly.pdbx_seq_one_letter_code
_entity_poly.pdbx_strand_id
1 'polypeptide(L)'
;MREGRHGHEGFDGPRGHYGKRGCEHDEKHKQRFQSAQTFRRGRAVAFLERLDLKRSTLVQQLDQPEYESIKQVISGELKAVDSIIQEFIHAFELRETPAGSDKTPEEKDTNHERN
;
A
#
# COMPACT_ATOMS: atom_id res chain seq x y z
N MET A 1 -52.60 38.09 8.87
CA MET A 1 -51.75 39.06 9.60
C MET A 1 -52.02 38.90 11.09
N ARG A 2 -51.09 38.33 11.87
CA ARG A 2 -51.12 38.32 13.33
C ARG A 2 -49.68 38.38 13.82
N GLU A 3 -49.26 39.57 14.24
CA GLU A 3 -47.98 39.78 14.89
C GLU A 3 -48.08 39.39 16.37
N GLY A 4 -47.01 38.79 16.89
CA GLY A 4 -46.83 38.53 18.31
C GLY A 4 -45.33 38.38 18.58
N ARG A 5 -44.69 39.51 18.90
CA ARG A 5 -43.29 39.57 19.36
C ARG A 5 -43.24 39.20 20.84
N HIS A 6 -42.34 38.30 21.21
CA HIS A 6 -41.69 38.33 22.52
C HIS A 6 -40.18 38.26 22.28
N GLY A 7 -39.47 39.29 22.72
CA GLY A 7 -38.02 39.32 22.83
C GLY A 7 -37.56 38.98 24.26
N HIS A 8 -36.25 39.16 24.48
CA HIS A 8 -35.46 38.91 25.71
C HIS A 8 -35.10 37.42 25.93
N GLU A 9 -33.86 36.98 26.09
CA GLU A 9 -32.62 37.61 26.59
C GLU A 9 -31.38 37.11 25.84
N GLY A 10 -30.37 37.98 25.74
CA GLY A 10 -29.06 37.65 25.21
C GLY A 10 -28.29 36.68 26.10
N PHE A 11 -27.56 35.77 25.47
CA PHE A 11 -26.42 35.11 26.11
C PHE A 11 -25.14 35.60 25.44
N ASP A 12 -24.61 36.67 26.04
CA ASP A 12 -23.25 37.15 25.81
C ASP A 12 -22.24 36.19 26.47
N GLY A 13 -21.49 35.47 25.64
CA GLY A 13 -20.09 35.12 25.90
C GLY A 13 -19.73 33.63 26.06
N PRO A 14 -18.44 33.23 25.83
CA PRO A 14 -17.29 34.08 25.56
C PRO A 14 -16.72 33.95 24.14
N ARG A 15 -16.25 35.11 23.67
CA ARG A 15 -15.34 35.28 22.53
C ARG A 15 -14.04 34.51 22.72
N GLY A 16 -13.52 33.99 21.61
CA GLY A 16 -12.10 34.06 21.31
C GLY A 16 -11.17 33.14 22.10
N HIS A 17 -11.01 31.91 21.62
CA HIS A 17 -9.75 31.20 21.71
C HIS A 17 -9.25 30.84 20.31
N TYR A 18 -8.64 31.82 19.65
CA TYR A 18 -7.56 31.56 18.69
C TYR A 18 -6.35 31.06 19.52
N GLY A 19 -6.48 29.84 20.03
CA GLY A 19 -5.48 29.14 20.81
C GLY A 19 -4.70 28.20 19.90
N LYS A 20 -3.47 28.60 19.61
CA LYS A 20 -2.30 27.75 19.38
C LYS A 20 -2.53 26.36 18.75
N ARG A 21 -2.09 26.25 17.50
CA ARG A 21 -1.14 25.22 17.01
C ARG A 21 -0.74 24.20 18.08
N GLY A 22 -1.37 23.04 18.03
CA GLY A 22 -0.94 21.80 18.64
C GLY A 22 -1.21 20.69 17.63
N CYS A 23 -0.31 20.55 16.66
CA CYS A 23 -0.33 19.48 15.67
C CYS A 23 0.13 18.19 16.35
N GLU A 24 -0.66 17.66 17.29
CA GLU A 24 -0.38 16.43 18.02
C GLU A 24 -1.43 15.39 17.67
N HIS A 25 -1.37 14.84 16.45
CA HIS A 25 -1.98 13.54 16.10
C HIS A 25 -1.70 13.18 14.62
N ASP A 26 -0.43 13.00 14.22
CA ASP A 26 -0.10 12.48 12.88
C ASP A 26 0.52 11.06 12.92
N GLU A 27 1.00 10.60 14.07
CA GLU A 27 1.71 9.32 14.19
C GLU A 27 0.79 8.08 14.14
N LYS A 28 -0.45 8.18 14.62
CA LYS A 28 -1.42 7.06 14.57
C LYS A 28 -1.96 6.79 13.17
N HIS A 29 -1.92 7.79 12.29
CA HIS A 29 -2.33 7.64 10.90
C HIS A 29 -1.28 6.84 10.12
N LYS A 30 0.01 7.15 10.28
CA LYS A 30 1.11 6.44 9.59
C LYS A 30 1.13 4.93 9.84
N GLN A 31 0.91 4.47 11.08
CA GLN A 31 0.91 3.01 11.37
C GLN A 31 -0.24 2.24 10.69
N ARG A 32 -1.42 2.86 10.54
CA ARG A 32 -2.54 2.24 9.79
C ARG A 32 -2.26 2.17 8.29
N PHE A 33 -1.58 3.17 7.74
CA PHE A 33 -1.19 3.17 6.33
C PHE A 33 -0.12 2.12 6.03
N GLN A 34 0.88 1.95 6.91
CA GLN A 34 1.93 0.94 6.74
C GLN A 34 1.38 -0.50 6.83
N SER A 35 0.49 -0.78 7.78
CA SER A 35 -0.15 -2.10 7.92
C SER A 35 -1.08 -2.44 6.75
N ALA A 36 -1.80 -1.45 6.20
CA ALA A 36 -2.59 -1.64 4.99
C ALA A 36 -1.70 -1.89 3.75
N GLN A 37 -0.51 -1.27 3.69
CA GLN A 37 0.46 -1.47 2.62
C GLN A 37 1.08 -2.88 2.65
N THR A 38 1.43 -3.40 3.84
CA THR A 38 1.95 -4.76 3.98
C THR A 38 0.90 -5.83 3.68
N PHE A 39 -0.36 -5.61 4.05
CA PHE A 39 -1.45 -6.51 3.67
C PHE A 39 -1.65 -6.56 2.15
N ARG A 40 -1.71 -5.40 1.48
CA ARG A 40 -1.86 -5.33 0.01
C ARG A 40 -0.68 -6.01 -0.70
N ARG A 41 0.56 -5.74 -0.26
CA ARG A 41 1.76 -6.40 -0.80
C ARG A 41 1.71 -7.91 -0.58
N GLY A 42 1.35 -8.37 0.62
CA GLY A 42 1.23 -9.80 0.92
C GLY A 42 0.18 -10.50 0.05
N ARG A 43 -0.96 -9.85 -0.22
CA ARG A 43 -1.98 -10.40 -1.12
C ARG A 43 -1.53 -10.43 -2.57
N ALA A 44 -0.76 -9.43 -3.02
CA ALA A 44 -0.18 -9.41 -4.35
C ALA A 44 0.85 -10.53 -4.53
N VAL A 45 1.75 -10.73 -3.57
CA VAL A 45 2.72 -11.85 -3.59
C VAL A 45 2.01 -13.20 -3.64
N ALA A 46 1.01 -13.43 -2.78
CA ALA A 46 0.25 -14.69 -2.78
C ALA A 46 -0.53 -14.92 -4.09
N PHE A 47 -0.88 -13.86 -4.82
CA PHE A 47 -1.49 -13.99 -6.15
C PHE A 47 -0.44 -14.33 -7.22
N LEU A 48 0.74 -13.69 -7.16
CA LEU A 48 1.87 -13.99 -8.03
C LEU A 48 2.29 -15.46 -7.91
N GLU A 49 2.38 -16.00 -6.70
CA GLU A 49 2.66 -17.42 -6.44
C GLU A 49 1.68 -18.36 -7.18
N ARG A 50 0.39 -17.99 -7.24
CA ARG A 50 -0.61 -18.78 -7.97
C ARG A 50 -0.39 -18.74 -9.48
N LEU A 51 0.04 -17.60 -10.01
CA LEU A 51 0.38 -17.47 -11.43
C LEU A 51 1.62 -18.30 -11.77
N ASP A 52 2.63 -18.30 -10.90
CA ASP A 52 3.84 -19.12 -11.08
C ASP A 52 3.54 -20.62 -11.04
N LEU A 53 2.64 -21.06 -10.15
CA LEU A 53 2.15 -22.43 -10.16
C LEU A 53 1.46 -22.78 -11.48
N LYS A 54 0.56 -21.90 -11.96
CA LYS A 54 -0.13 -22.11 -13.24
C LYS A 54 0.86 -22.17 -14.41
N ARG A 55 1.85 -21.28 -14.44
CA ARG A 55 2.95 -21.26 -15.41
C ARG A 55 3.71 -22.59 -15.39
N SER A 56 4.08 -23.07 -14.21
CA SER A 56 4.79 -24.35 -14.06
C SER A 56 3.98 -25.53 -14.59
N THR A 57 2.67 -25.57 -14.29
CA THR A 57 1.78 -26.62 -14.83
C THR A 57 1.72 -26.58 -16.36
N LEU A 58 1.58 -25.39 -16.97
CA LEU A 58 1.54 -25.26 -18.43
C LEU A 58 2.86 -25.71 -19.09
N VAL A 59 4.00 -25.40 -18.47
CA VAL A 59 5.32 -25.88 -18.92
C VAL A 59 5.38 -27.41 -18.87
N GLN A 60 4.97 -28.02 -17.75
CA GLN A 60 4.95 -29.49 -17.62
C GLN A 60 4.04 -30.16 -18.65
N GLN A 61 2.91 -29.52 -19.00
CA GLN A 61 2.02 -30.04 -20.04
C GLN A 61 2.64 -29.97 -21.44
N LEU A 62 3.48 -28.99 -21.73
CA LEU A 62 4.17 -28.91 -23.03
C LEU A 62 5.17 -30.06 -23.25
N ASP A 63 5.71 -30.62 -22.18
CA ASP A 63 6.65 -31.75 -22.24
C ASP A 63 5.95 -33.11 -22.35
N GLN A 64 4.65 -33.16 -22.14
CA GLN A 64 3.85 -34.39 -22.13
C GLN A 64 3.29 -34.71 -23.54
N PRO A 65 3.52 -35.94 -24.07
CA PRO A 65 3.07 -36.32 -25.40
C PRO A 65 1.54 -36.36 -25.54
N GLU A 66 0.81 -36.53 -24.43
CA GLU A 66 -0.65 -36.55 -24.39
C GLU A 66 -1.27 -35.22 -24.85
N TYR A 67 -0.51 -34.12 -24.80
CA TYR A 67 -0.97 -32.79 -25.18
C TYR A 67 -0.49 -32.32 -26.55
N GLU A 68 0.18 -33.18 -27.35
CA GLU A 68 0.74 -32.81 -28.66
C GLU A 68 -0.29 -32.10 -29.57
N SER A 69 -1.51 -32.62 -29.62
CA SER A 69 -2.60 -32.08 -30.45
C SER A 69 -3.05 -30.67 -30.04
N ILE A 70 -2.78 -30.25 -28.80
CA ILE A 70 -3.16 -28.95 -28.26
C ILE A 70 -1.97 -28.08 -27.84
N LYS A 71 -0.73 -28.46 -28.16
CA LYS A 71 0.49 -27.72 -27.78
C LYS A 71 0.46 -26.24 -28.15
N GLN A 72 -0.12 -25.89 -29.30
CA GLN A 72 -0.26 -24.49 -29.72
C GLN A 72 -1.16 -23.68 -28.78
N VAL A 73 -2.24 -24.30 -28.29
CA VAL A 73 -3.16 -23.67 -27.32
C VAL A 73 -2.44 -23.47 -25.99
N ILE A 74 -1.78 -24.51 -25.48
CA ILE A 74 -1.02 -24.44 -24.21
C ILE A 74 0.10 -23.41 -24.29
N SER A 75 0.80 -23.34 -25.42
CA SER A 75 1.84 -22.33 -25.66
C SER A 75 1.28 -20.90 -25.66
N GLY A 76 0.09 -20.72 -26.23
CA GLY A 76 -0.63 -19.43 -26.19
C GLY A 76 -1.05 -19.05 -24.76
N GLU A 77 -1.56 -20.01 -23.99
CA GLU A 77 -1.94 -19.79 -22.60
C GLU A 77 -0.71 -19.48 -21.73
N LEU A 78 0.40 -20.19 -21.92
CA LEU A 78 1.65 -19.93 -21.21
C LEU A 78 2.15 -18.50 -21.47
N LYS A 79 2.14 -18.06 -22.73
CA LYS A 79 2.48 -16.67 -23.08
C LYS A 79 1.56 -15.65 -22.40
N ALA A 80 0.26 -15.91 -22.37
CA ALA A 80 -0.69 -15.02 -21.71
C ALA A 80 -0.44 -14.93 -20.20
N VAL A 81 -0.16 -16.07 -19.54
CA VAL A 81 0.21 -16.11 -18.12
C VAL A 81 1.51 -15.34 -17.87
N ASP A 82 2.53 -15.55 -18.71
CA ASP A 82 3.81 -14.82 -18.62
C ASP A 82 3.61 -13.30 -18.75
N SER A 83 2.78 -12.84 -19.70
CA SER A 83 2.45 -11.42 -19.86
C SER A 83 1.74 -10.86 -18.62
N ILE A 84 0.74 -11.57 -18.08
CA ILE A 84 0.03 -11.16 -16.86
C ILE A 84 0.99 -11.06 -15.68
N ILE A 85 1.91 -12.03 -15.51
CA ILE A 85 2.92 -11.98 -14.45
C ILE A 85 3.77 -10.71 -14.57
N GLN A 86 4.27 -10.40 -15.76
CA GLN A 86 5.10 -9.22 -15.99
C GLN A 86 4.35 -7.91 -15.72
N GLU A 87 3.13 -7.79 -16.23
CA GLU A 87 2.25 -6.65 -15.99
C GLU A 87 1.93 -6.49 -14.50
N PHE A 88 1.65 -7.59 -13.81
CA PHE A 88 1.32 -7.60 -12.39
C PHE A 88 2.51 -7.17 -11.52
N ILE A 89 3.70 -7.70 -11.79
CA ILE A 89 4.93 -7.29 -11.09
C ILE A 89 5.17 -5.79 -11.28
N HIS A 90 4.95 -5.26 -12.49
CA HIS A 90 5.12 -3.85 -12.77
C HIS A 90 4.06 -2.99 -12.06
N ALA A 91 2.79 -3.36 -12.16
CA ALA A 91 1.66 -2.62 -11.60
C ALA A 91 1.71 -2.51 -10.07
N PHE A 92 2.26 -3.53 -9.39
CA PHE A 92 2.38 -3.58 -7.94
C PHE A 92 3.80 -3.29 -7.43
N GLU A 93 4.72 -2.90 -8.32
CA GLU A 93 6.13 -2.63 -8.01
C GLU A 93 6.75 -3.74 -7.12
N LEU A 94 6.43 -5.00 -7.43
CA LEU A 94 6.80 -6.14 -6.59
C LEU A 94 8.29 -6.49 -6.66
N ARG A 95 9.04 -5.82 -7.54
CA ARG A 95 10.50 -5.88 -7.56
C ARG A 95 11.03 -5.54 -6.17
N GLU A 96 12.06 -6.23 -5.73
CA GLU A 96 12.69 -5.99 -4.43
C GLU A 96 13.19 -4.55 -4.33
N THR A 97 12.33 -3.62 -3.94
CA THR A 97 12.77 -2.40 -3.28
C THR A 97 13.36 -2.88 -1.96
N PRO A 98 14.67 -2.73 -1.72
CA PRO A 98 15.24 -3.08 -0.43
C PRO A 98 14.48 -2.28 0.62
N ALA A 99 13.65 -2.98 1.39
CA ALA A 99 12.96 -2.42 2.54
C ALA A 99 14.05 -2.12 3.58
N GLY A 100 14.69 -0.96 3.47
CA GLY A 100 15.87 -0.64 4.28
C GLY A 100 16.55 0.70 3.99
N SER A 101 15.85 1.68 3.42
CA SER A 101 16.34 3.06 3.35
C SER A 101 15.43 4.03 4.11
N ASP A 102 15.05 3.67 5.33
CA ASP A 102 14.66 4.68 6.31
C ASP A 102 15.96 5.16 6.97
N LYS A 103 16.58 6.17 6.37
CA LYS A 103 17.74 6.83 6.96
C LYS A 103 17.27 7.61 8.17
N THR A 104 17.38 7.02 9.36
CA THR A 104 17.51 7.80 10.59
C THR A 104 18.86 8.53 10.55
N PRO A 105 18.90 9.87 10.61
CA PRO A 105 20.15 10.57 10.85
C PRO A 105 20.46 10.40 12.35
N GLU A 106 21.27 9.41 12.70
CA GLU A 106 21.88 9.37 14.04
C GLU A 106 22.78 10.60 14.21
N GLU A 107 22.54 11.28 15.32
CA GLU A 107 23.19 12.50 15.77
C GLU A 107 24.71 12.35 15.79
N LYS A 108 25.40 13.38 15.29
CA LYS A 108 26.80 13.61 15.61
C LYS A 108 26.88 14.08 17.06
N ASP A 109 27.16 13.18 17.99
CA ASP A 109 27.67 13.58 19.29
C ASP A 109 29.12 14.06 19.13
N THR A 110 29.25 15.39 19.01
CA THR A 110 30.51 16.09 19.20
C THR A 110 30.88 16.00 20.69
N ASN A 111 31.73 15.05 21.07
CA ASN A 111 32.32 15.10 22.40
C ASN A 111 33.38 16.22 22.44
N HIS A 112 32.99 17.35 23.00
CA HIS A 112 33.87 18.46 23.34
C HIS A 112 34.09 18.38 24.85
N GLU A 113 35.19 17.75 25.29
CA GLU A 113 35.60 17.86 26.69
C GLU A 113 37.04 18.35 26.80
N ARG A 114 37.11 19.63 27.16
CA ARG A 114 38.27 20.30 27.73
C ARG A 114 38.38 19.85 29.18
N ASN A 115 39.54 19.36 29.60
CA ASN A 115 40.41 19.97 30.62
C ASN A 115 41.64 19.07 30.84
#